data_AF-A0A094AZE5-F1
#
_entry.id   AF-A0A094AZE5-F1
#
_cell.length_a   1.000
_cell.length_b   1.000
_cell.length_c   1.000
_cell.angle_alpha   90.00
_cell.angle_beta   90.00
_cell.angle_gamma   90.00
#
_symmetry.space_group_name_H-M   'P 1'
#
loop_
_entity.id
_entity.type
_entity.pdbx_description
1 polymer ?
#
loop_
_entity_poly.entity_id
_entity_poly.type
_entity_poly.pdbx_seq_one_letter_code
_entity_poly.pdbx_strand_id
1 'polypeptide(L)'
;MGGHRNSNIHRNIHFVDGRNNEIAGVWQNGALTWSEMAEWMEITFQKPVDSYAPFRCLEPGDPANPLAQHGPAIIMQGNNNQIETGFYVILSPDGAVVNIPINTQDPRPRAVTRTSSSKLDPHIKTFRNRVRERDGRCVITGEKPLDDVDFVRLEAAHIFPLADLDMWKEESWQIQITDDKYVGESGINSIQNKILLRSDVHQLFDTYRLAINPDVSNC
;
A
#
# COMPACT_ATOMS: atom_id res chain seq x y z
N MET A 1 -11.09 -25.01 18.98
CA MET A 1 -11.87 -23.83 19.43
C MET A 1 -11.93 -22.87 18.26
N GLY A 2 -13.06 -22.20 18.03
CA GLY A 2 -13.13 -21.15 17.00
C GLY A 2 -12.13 -20.05 17.38
N GLY A 3 -11.19 -19.75 16.49
CA GLY A 3 -10.22 -18.70 16.77
C GLY A 3 -10.80 -17.32 16.51
N HIS A 4 -10.07 -16.28 16.93
CA HIS A 4 -10.55 -14.91 16.81
C HIS A 4 -10.56 -14.43 15.35
N ARG A 5 -11.59 -13.66 14.97
CA ARG A 5 -11.76 -13.05 13.63
C ARG A 5 -12.04 -11.56 13.80
N ASN A 6 -11.55 -10.74 12.87
CA ASN A 6 -11.92 -9.34 12.82
C ASN A 6 -13.06 -9.12 11.81
N SER A 7 -14.30 -9.24 12.28
CA SER A 7 -15.50 -9.13 11.44
C SER A 7 -15.81 -7.71 10.92
N ASN A 8 -15.11 -6.68 11.40
CA ASN A 8 -15.36 -5.28 11.01
C ASN A 8 -14.70 -4.89 9.69
N ILE A 9 -13.84 -5.74 9.12
CA ILE A 9 -13.10 -5.47 7.89
C ILE A 9 -13.44 -6.56 6.88
N HIS A 10 -13.99 -6.16 5.73
CA HIS A 10 -14.27 -7.10 4.65
C HIS A 10 -12.96 -7.53 3.97
N ARG A 11 -12.68 -8.84 3.98
CA ARG A 11 -11.50 -9.49 3.40
C ARG A 11 -11.94 -10.77 2.69
N ASN A 12 -11.15 -11.21 1.71
CA ASN A 12 -11.36 -12.49 1.03
C ASN A 12 -10.11 -13.38 1.01
N ILE A 13 -8.99 -12.88 1.56
CA ILE A 13 -7.84 -13.66 1.98
C ILE A 13 -7.64 -13.43 3.47
N HIS A 14 -7.51 -14.52 4.22
CA HIS A 14 -7.33 -14.50 5.66
C HIS A 14 -6.10 -15.31 6.05
N PHE A 15 -5.27 -14.74 6.92
CA PHE A 15 -4.11 -15.41 7.50
C PHE A 15 -4.36 -15.66 8.99
N VAL A 16 -4.27 -16.91 9.41
CA VAL A 16 -4.47 -17.33 10.79
C VAL A 16 -3.19 -17.92 11.38
N ASP A 17 -2.98 -17.78 12.69
CA ASP A 17 -1.89 -18.44 13.41
C ASP A 17 -2.20 -19.93 13.67
N GLY A 18 -1.22 -20.67 14.22
CA GLY A 18 -1.41 -22.08 14.61
C GLY A 18 -2.43 -22.32 15.73
N ARG A 19 -2.97 -21.26 16.35
CA ARG A 19 -4.09 -21.30 17.31
C ARG A 19 -5.42 -20.89 16.67
N ASN A 20 -5.43 -20.78 15.34
CA ASN A 20 -6.57 -20.36 14.54
C ASN A 20 -6.99 -18.89 14.74
N ASN A 21 -6.18 -18.00 15.31
CA ASN A 21 -6.51 -16.57 15.39
C ASN A 21 -6.14 -15.87 14.10
N GLU A 22 -7.02 -15.02 13.56
CA GLU A 22 -6.71 -14.18 12.41
C GLU A 22 -5.67 -13.12 12.80
N ILE A 23 -4.53 -13.14 12.11
CA ILE A 23 -3.38 -12.26 12.36
C ILE A 23 -3.15 -11.25 11.24
N ALA A 24 -3.65 -11.54 10.04
CA ALA A 24 -3.58 -10.64 8.90
C ALA A 24 -4.65 -11.02 7.86
N GLY A 25 -4.84 -10.17 6.86
CA GLY A 25 -5.70 -10.47 5.73
C GLY A 25 -5.91 -9.27 4.84
N VAL A 26 -6.40 -9.54 3.64
CA VAL A 26 -6.58 -8.53 2.61
C VAL A 26 -7.80 -8.85 1.76
N TRP A 27 -8.31 -7.82 1.10
CA TRP A 27 -9.28 -7.98 0.02
C TRP A 27 -8.57 -7.76 -1.31
N GLN A 28 -8.80 -8.65 -2.28
CA GLN A 28 -8.31 -8.47 -3.65
C GLN A 28 -9.35 -8.85 -4.70
N ASN A 29 -9.12 -8.45 -5.94
CA ASN A 29 -9.94 -8.81 -7.11
C ASN A 29 -9.21 -9.73 -8.11
N GLY A 30 -8.23 -10.51 -7.64
CA GLY A 30 -7.49 -11.48 -8.47
C GLY A 30 -6.21 -10.94 -9.10
N ALA A 31 -5.64 -9.84 -8.59
CA ALA A 31 -4.38 -9.30 -9.09
C ALA A 31 -3.17 -9.62 -8.19
N LEU A 32 -3.42 -9.95 -6.93
CA LEU A 32 -2.37 -10.04 -5.92
C LEU A 32 -1.61 -11.36 -6.02
N THR A 33 -0.30 -11.28 -6.15
CA THR A 33 0.61 -12.43 -6.21
C THR A 33 1.23 -12.75 -4.85
N TRP A 34 1.81 -13.94 -4.73
CA TRP A 34 2.55 -14.33 -3.53
C TRP A 34 3.83 -13.52 -3.31
N SER A 35 4.52 -13.12 -4.39
CA SER A 35 5.71 -12.26 -4.29
C SER A 35 5.37 -10.89 -3.70
N GLU A 36 4.28 -10.26 -4.15
CA GLU A 36 3.82 -8.99 -3.58
C GLU A 36 3.37 -9.15 -2.12
N MET A 37 2.70 -10.26 -1.79
CA MET A 37 2.32 -10.54 -0.40
C MET A 37 3.53 -10.74 0.51
N ALA A 38 4.63 -11.33 0.01
CA ALA A 38 5.86 -11.48 0.77
C ALA A 38 6.39 -10.11 1.22
N GLU A 39 6.47 -9.14 0.30
CA GLU A 39 6.89 -7.77 0.58
C GLU A 39 5.99 -7.10 1.63
N TRP A 40 4.67 -7.29 1.54
CA TRP A 40 3.73 -6.72 2.51
C TRP A 40 3.86 -7.36 3.89
N MET A 41 4.11 -8.67 3.94
CA MET A 41 4.31 -9.39 5.20
C MET A 41 5.64 -9.05 5.86
N GLU A 42 6.70 -8.71 5.12
CA GLU A 42 7.96 -8.20 5.69
C GLU A 42 7.78 -6.89 6.47
N ILE A 43 6.82 -6.05 6.05
CA ILE A 43 6.47 -4.81 6.76
C ILE A 43 5.59 -5.11 7.99
N THR A 44 4.68 -6.09 7.85
CA THR A 44 3.63 -6.36 8.84
C THR A 44 4.10 -7.29 9.96
N PHE A 45 4.97 -8.25 9.67
CA PHE A 45 5.45 -9.25 10.63
C PHE A 45 6.88 -8.91 11.05
N GLN A 46 7.18 -9.01 12.34
CA GLN A 46 8.52 -8.75 12.88
C GLN A 46 9.52 -9.89 12.63
N LYS A 47 9.11 -10.89 11.85
CA LYS A 47 9.91 -12.08 11.54
C LYS A 47 10.32 -12.06 10.07
N PRO A 48 11.54 -12.49 9.74
CA PRO A 48 11.97 -12.70 8.36
C PRO A 48 11.01 -13.64 7.61
N VAL A 49 10.76 -13.35 6.34
CA VAL A 49 9.78 -14.08 5.51
C VAL A 49 10.15 -15.54 5.25
N ASP A 50 11.42 -15.92 5.41
CA ASP A 50 11.90 -17.30 5.31
C ASP A 50 11.68 -18.11 6.60
N SER A 51 11.30 -17.46 7.70
CA SER A 51 11.06 -18.12 8.99
C SER A 51 9.64 -18.66 9.17
N TYR A 52 8.76 -18.42 8.20
CA TYR A 52 7.39 -18.91 8.17
C TYR A 52 6.92 -19.17 6.74
N ALA A 53 5.83 -19.92 6.59
CA ALA A 53 5.18 -20.17 5.33
C ALA A 53 3.65 -20.18 5.51
N PRO A 54 2.88 -19.67 4.53
CA PRO A 54 1.45 -19.91 4.47
C PRO A 54 1.16 -21.32 3.95
N PHE A 55 0.13 -21.93 4.51
CA PHE A 55 -0.42 -23.22 4.10
C PHE A 55 -1.91 -23.04 3.87
N ARG A 56 -2.42 -23.42 2.70
CA ARG A 56 -3.84 -23.26 2.41
C ARG A 56 -4.68 -24.18 3.28
N CYS A 57 -5.68 -23.64 3.97
CA CYS A 57 -6.68 -24.43 4.67
C CYS A 57 -7.54 -25.20 3.66
N LEU A 58 -7.80 -26.48 3.95
CA LEU A 58 -8.58 -27.38 3.09
C LEU A 58 -10.06 -27.40 3.48
N GLU A 59 -10.39 -26.92 4.68
CA GLU A 59 -11.76 -26.81 5.16
C GLU A 59 -12.54 -25.76 4.34
N PRO A 60 -13.81 -26.02 3.98
CA PRO A 60 -14.63 -25.03 3.30
C PRO A 60 -15.02 -23.91 4.26
N GLY A 61 -14.81 -22.66 3.85
CA GLY A 61 -15.18 -21.48 4.65
C GLY A 61 -14.20 -21.20 5.78
N ASP A 62 -14.72 -20.78 6.93
CA ASP A 62 -13.92 -20.47 8.12
C ASP A 62 -13.41 -21.77 8.79
N PRO A 63 -12.09 -22.01 8.85
CA PRO A 63 -11.55 -23.29 9.30
C PRO A 63 -11.72 -23.53 10.80
N ALA A 64 -12.10 -24.75 11.18
CA ALA A 64 -12.17 -25.14 12.58
C ALA A 64 -10.84 -25.68 13.11
N ASN A 65 -10.04 -26.30 12.24
CA ASN A 65 -8.75 -26.92 12.58
C ASN A 65 -7.70 -26.70 11.46
N PRO A 66 -7.31 -25.44 11.21
CA PRO A 66 -6.41 -25.12 10.12
C PRO A 66 -5.00 -25.69 10.31
N LEU A 67 -4.59 -26.03 11.56
CA LEU A 67 -3.30 -26.65 11.87
C LEU A 67 -3.21 -28.11 11.40
N ALA A 68 -4.32 -28.84 11.38
CA ALA A 68 -4.33 -30.24 10.93
C ALA A 68 -4.83 -30.42 9.50
N GLN A 69 -5.61 -29.46 8.99
CA GLN A 69 -6.27 -29.54 7.68
C GLN A 69 -5.79 -28.43 6.75
N HIS A 70 -4.53 -28.54 6.34
CA HIS A 70 -3.91 -27.64 5.39
C HIS A 70 -3.14 -28.40 4.29
N GLY A 71 -2.95 -27.74 3.15
CA GLY A 71 -2.13 -28.21 2.03
C GLY A 71 -0.62 -28.09 2.31
N PRO A 72 0.22 -28.21 1.27
CA PRO A 72 1.66 -28.02 1.42
C PRO A 72 2.03 -26.56 1.72
N ALA A 73 3.26 -26.36 2.20
CA ALA A 73 3.85 -25.04 2.38
C ALA A 73 3.90 -24.27 1.05
N ILE A 74 3.55 -22.99 1.09
CA ILE A 74 3.64 -22.11 -0.08
C ILE A 74 4.90 -21.28 0.03
N ILE A 75 5.76 -21.37 -0.99
CA ILE A 75 6.93 -20.51 -1.13
C ILE A 75 6.46 -19.18 -1.71
N MET A 76 6.63 -18.09 -0.99
CA MET A 76 6.13 -16.78 -1.41
C MET A 76 7.12 -16.01 -2.29
N GLN A 77 8.41 -16.07 -1.96
CA GLN A 77 9.46 -15.31 -2.65
C GLN A 77 9.59 -15.74 -4.11
N GLY A 78 9.53 -14.77 -5.02
CA GLY A 78 9.61 -15.01 -6.48
C GLY A 78 8.41 -15.76 -7.07
N ASN A 79 7.34 -15.95 -6.28
CA ASN A 79 6.14 -16.65 -6.72
C ASN A 79 5.11 -15.65 -7.27
N ASN A 80 5.06 -15.53 -8.59
CA ASN A 80 4.14 -14.63 -9.29
C ASN A 80 2.75 -15.25 -9.53
N ASN A 81 2.44 -16.40 -8.91
CA ASN A 81 1.09 -16.95 -8.98
C ASN A 81 0.16 -16.09 -8.13
N GLN A 82 -1.06 -15.89 -8.65
CA GLN A 82 -2.12 -15.20 -7.93
C GLN A 82 -2.49 -15.96 -6.66
N ILE A 83 -2.73 -15.22 -5.59
CA ILE A 83 -3.25 -15.79 -4.34
C ILE A 83 -4.72 -16.13 -4.57
N GLU A 84 -5.14 -17.30 -4.15
CA GLU A 84 -6.55 -17.67 -4.19
C GLU A 84 -7.28 -17.14 -2.95
N THR A 85 -8.55 -16.82 -3.09
CA THR A 85 -9.36 -16.43 -1.93
C THR A 85 -9.53 -17.59 -0.95
N GLY A 86 -9.51 -17.30 0.34
CA GLY A 86 -9.70 -18.27 1.41
C GLY A 86 -8.81 -18.05 2.61
N PHE A 87 -8.67 -19.10 3.42
CA PHE A 87 -7.88 -19.10 4.64
C PHE A 87 -6.54 -19.78 4.43
N TYR A 88 -5.52 -19.20 5.05
CA TYR A 88 -4.16 -19.71 5.10
C TYR A 88 -3.67 -19.72 6.54
N VAL A 89 -3.13 -20.84 7.00
CA VAL A 89 -2.44 -20.89 8.30
C VAL A 89 -0.98 -20.53 8.11
N ILE A 90 -0.45 -19.69 9.00
CA ILE A 90 0.97 -19.35 9.04
C ILE A 90 1.66 -20.26 10.05
N LEU A 91 2.59 -21.06 9.57
CA LEU A 91 3.41 -22.01 10.33
C LEU A 91 4.89 -21.80 9.97
N SER A 92 5.82 -22.46 10.64
CA SER A 92 7.19 -22.55 10.13
C SER A 92 7.22 -23.37 8.83
N PRO A 93 8.29 -23.28 8.01
CA PRO A 93 8.37 -24.01 6.74
C PRO A 93 8.23 -25.55 6.87
N ASP A 94 8.57 -26.11 8.03
CA ASP A 94 8.41 -27.53 8.38
C ASP A 94 7.01 -27.87 8.94
N GLY A 95 6.11 -26.90 9.06
CA GLY A 95 4.73 -27.08 9.53
C GLY A 95 4.56 -27.01 11.05
N ALA A 96 5.58 -26.61 11.81
CA ALA A 96 5.44 -26.40 13.25
C ALA A 96 4.75 -25.06 13.58
N VAL A 97 4.12 -24.98 14.74
CA VAL A 97 3.51 -23.73 15.22
C VAL A 97 4.62 -22.71 15.48
N VAL A 98 4.52 -21.56 14.82
CA VAL A 98 5.42 -20.43 15.00
C VAL A 98 4.66 -19.23 15.57
N ASN A 99 5.29 -18.48 16.46
CA ASN A 99 4.76 -17.20 16.90
C ASN A 99 5.12 -16.12 15.87
N ILE A 100 4.13 -15.37 15.39
CA ILE A 100 4.32 -14.27 14.42
C ILE A 100 3.97 -12.94 15.12
N PRO A 101 4.94 -12.24 15.73
CA PRO A 101 4.70 -10.92 16.28
C PRO A 101 4.35 -9.95 15.16
N ILE A 102 3.23 -9.23 15.32
CA ILE A 102 2.78 -8.21 14.38
C ILE A 102 3.43 -6.88 14.71
N ASN A 103 3.85 -6.14 13.69
CA ASN A 103 4.33 -4.78 13.82
C ASN A 103 3.22 -3.90 14.42
N THR A 104 3.49 -3.27 15.57
CA THR A 104 2.55 -2.39 16.28
C THR A 104 2.77 -0.91 15.96
N GLN A 105 3.67 -0.59 15.03
CA GLN A 105 3.87 0.78 14.59
C GLN A 105 2.70 1.20 13.70
N ASP A 106 2.02 2.27 14.08
CA ASP A 106 1.00 2.87 13.24
C ASP A 106 1.65 3.53 12.02
N PRO A 107 1.05 3.41 10.81
CA PRO A 107 1.50 4.19 9.68
C PRO A 107 1.37 5.68 10.03
N ARG A 108 2.43 6.46 9.79
CA ARG A 108 2.41 7.90 10.03
C ARG A 108 1.33 8.52 9.13
N PRO A 109 0.37 9.30 9.67
CA PRO A 109 -0.69 9.88 8.85
C PRO A 109 -0.10 10.84 7.82
N ARG A 110 -0.52 10.72 6.55
CA ARG A 110 -0.21 11.75 5.55
C ARG A 110 -1.02 12.99 5.91
N ALA A 111 -0.33 14.11 6.15
CA ALA A 111 -1.03 15.38 6.35
C ALA A 111 -1.65 15.81 5.01
N VAL A 112 -2.98 15.91 4.97
CA VAL A 112 -3.70 16.44 3.81
C VAL A 112 -3.24 17.86 3.58
N THR A 113 -2.42 18.08 2.54
CA THR A 113 -1.99 19.42 2.18
C THR A 113 -3.12 20.08 1.38
N ARG A 114 -4.20 20.48 2.04
CA ARG A 114 -5.28 21.28 1.44
C ARG A 114 -4.75 22.66 1.07
N THR A 115 -4.18 22.77 -0.12
CA THR A 115 -3.77 24.07 -0.64
C THR A 115 -5.00 24.78 -1.21
N SER A 116 -5.71 25.51 -0.35
CA SER A 116 -6.83 26.37 -0.73
C SER A 116 -6.41 27.34 -1.84
N SER A 117 -7.14 27.35 -2.95
CA SER A 117 -6.75 28.01 -4.20
C SER A 117 -6.72 29.54 -4.15
N SER A 118 -7.23 30.17 -3.09
CA SER A 118 -7.49 31.61 -3.05
C SER A 118 -6.31 32.47 -2.59
N LYS A 119 -5.20 31.88 -2.10
CA LYS A 119 -3.99 32.63 -1.68
C LYS A 119 -2.67 31.91 -2.00
N LEU A 120 -2.58 31.31 -3.19
CA LEU A 120 -1.37 30.60 -3.59
C LEU A 120 -0.31 31.56 -4.15
N ASP A 121 0.88 31.53 -3.55
CA ASP A 121 2.14 32.05 -4.08
C ASP A 121 2.27 31.69 -5.57
N PRO A 122 2.68 32.63 -6.46
CA PRO A 122 3.03 32.35 -7.86
C PRO A 122 3.83 31.04 -8.06
N HIS A 123 4.75 30.72 -7.15
CA HIS A 123 5.52 29.49 -7.19
C HIS A 123 4.66 28.23 -7.04
N ILE A 124 3.67 28.25 -6.14
CA ILE A 124 2.74 27.12 -5.95
C ILE A 124 1.82 26.97 -7.17
N LYS A 125 1.44 28.09 -7.82
CA LYS A 125 0.67 28.04 -9.08
C LYS A 125 1.47 27.40 -10.21
N THR A 126 2.71 27.82 -10.41
CA THR A 126 3.62 27.24 -11.42
C THR A 126 3.84 25.75 -11.16
N PHE A 127 4.09 25.38 -9.91
CA PHE A 127 4.33 24.00 -9.53
C PHE A 127 3.12 23.09 -9.75
N ARG A 128 1.92 23.54 -9.34
CA ARG A 128 0.67 22.81 -9.59
C ARG A 128 0.40 22.64 -11.09
N ASN A 129 0.70 23.66 -11.90
CA ASN A 129 0.50 23.59 -13.34
C ASN A 129 1.44 22.56 -13.99
N ARG A 130 2.69 22.44 -13.55
CA ARG A 130 3.62 21.43 -14.06
C ARG A 130 3.15 19.99 -13.80
N VAL A 131 2.58 19.71 -12.62
CA VAL A 131 1.98 18.39 -12.32
C VAL A 131 0.79 18.12 -13.25
N ARG A 132 -0.06 19.13 -13.45
CA ARG A 132 -1.24 19.04 -14.33
C ARG A 132 -0.86 18.80 -15.78
N GLU A 133 0.16 19.50 -16.27
CA GLU A 133 0.68 19.35 -17.64
C GLU A 133 1.30 17.96 -17.86
N ARG A 134 2.04 17.44 -16.86
CA ARG A 134 2.63 16.10 -16.92
C ARG A 134 1.56 14.99 -16.93
N ASP A 135 0.61 15.05 -16.00
CA ASP A 135 -0.32 13.94 -15.79
C ASP A 135 -1.57 14.03 -16.68
N GLY A 136 -2.12 15.24 -16.85
CA GLY A 136 -3.30 15.54 -17.67
C GLY A 136 -4.62 14.89 -17.22
N ARG A 137 -4.58 13.97 -16.25
CA ARG A 137 -5.72 13.19 -15.75
C ARG A 137 -5.41 12.62 -14.37
N CYS A 138 -6.40 12.11 -13.68
CA CYS A 138 -6.19 11.28 -12.50
C CYS A 138 -5.37 10.03 -12.88
N VAL A 139 -4.20 9.82 -12.25
CA VAL A 139 -3.30 8.71 -12.62
C VAL A 139 -3.88 7.33 -12.27
N ILE A 140 -4.87 7.27 -11.38
CA ILE A 140 -5.50 6.02 -10.96
C ILE A 140 -6.79 5.74 -11.75
N THR A 141 -7.70 6.71 -11.86
CA THR A 141 -9.01 6.50 -12.51
C THR A 141 -9.01 6.83 -14.00
N GLY A 142 -7.97 7.50 -14.50
CA GLY A 142 -7.90 8.01 -15.87
C GLY A 142 -8.82 9.20 -16.15
N GLU A 143 -9.56 9.69 -15.14
CA GLU A 143 -10.52 10.79 -15.30
C GLU A 143 -9.80 12.07 -15.70
N LYS A 144 -10.21 12.62 -16.86
CA LYS A 144 -9.71 13.87 -17.41
C LYS A 144 -10.37 15.07 -16.73
N PRO A 145 -9.73 16.25 -16.76
CA PRO A 145 -10.41 17.50 -16.39
C PRO A 145 -11.66 17.72 -17.25
N LEU A 146 -12.62 18.52 -16.75
CA LEU A 146 -13.90 18.75 -17.44
C LEU A 146 -13.70 19.45 -18.78
N ASP A 147 -12.71 20.34 -18.86
CA ASP A 147 -12.20 21.01 -20.05
C ASP A 147 -10.68 21.17 -19.92
N ASP A 148 -9.97 21.60 -20.97
CA ASP A 148 -8.48 21.72 -21.02
C ASP A 148 -7.86 22.59 -19.91
N VAL A 149 -8.67 23.40 -19.22
CA VAL A 149 -8.24 24.30 -18.14
C VAL A 149 -8.88 24.01 -16.79
N ASP A 150 -9.92 23.17 -16.73
CA ASP A 150 -10.70 22.95 -15.50
C ASP A 150 -10.32 21.67 -14.76
N PHE A 151 -9.32 21.83 -13.90
CA PHE A 151 -8.82 20.82 -12.98
C PHE A 151 -9.49 20.89 -11.59
N VAL A 152 -10.70 21.46 -11.44
CA VAL A 152 -11.30 21.69 -10.11
C VAL A 152 -11.49 20.41 -9.29
N ARG A 153 -11.64 19.25 -9.96
CA ARG A 153 -11.80 17.92 -9.33
C ARG A 153 -10.48 17.16 -9.16
N LEU A 154 -9.36 17.74 -9.58
CA LEU A 154 -8.05 17.12 -9.65
C LEU A 154 -7.05 17.87 -8.76
N GLU A 155 -6.42 17.13 -7.87
CA GLU A 155 -5.52 17.62 -6.84
C GLU A 155 -4.15 16.99 -6.99
N ALA A 156 -3.09 17.78 -6.78
CA ALA A 156 -1.72 17.31 -6.81
C ALA A 156 -1.33 16.78 -5.43
N ALA A 157 -1.37 15.46 -5.28
CA ALA A 157 -1.04 14.72 -4.07
C ALA A 157 0.47 14.51 -3.96
N HIS A 158 1.04 14.62 -2.75
CA HIS A 158 2.45 14.27 -2.51
C HIS A 158 2.59 12.76 -2.31
N ILE A 159 3.55 12.11 -2.99
CA ILE A 159 3.88 10.69 -2.82
C ILE A 159 4.56 10.47 -1.47
N PHE A 160 5.53 11.30 -1.13
CA PHE A 160 6.09 11.40 0.21
C PHE A 160 5.54 12.67 0.89
N PRO A 161 4.88 12.54 2.05
CA PRO A 161 4.14 13.64 2.65
C PRO A 161 5.05 14.80 3.05
N LEU A 162 4.60 16.03 2.79
CA LEU A 162 5.33 17.24 3.16
C LEU A 162 5.54 17.37 4.68
N ALA A 163 4.66 16.79 5.49
CA ALA A 163 4.76 16.80 6.95
C ALA A 163 5.98 16.04 7.49
N ASP A 164 6.54 15.12 6.71
CA ASP A 164 7.73 14.34 7.08
C ASP A 164 9.01 14.89 6.43
N LEU A 165 9.08 16.21 6.19
CA LEU A 165 10.24 16.86 5.56
C LEU A 165 11.57 16.58 6.28
N ASP A 166 11.56 16.45 7.60
CA ASP A 166 12.78 16.15 8.35
C ASP A 166 13.30 14.74 8.02
N MET A 167 12.42 13.74 8.00
CA MET A 167 12.75 12.38 7.57
C MET A 167 13.20 12.35 6.10
N TRP A 168 12.53 13.12 5.23
CA TRP A 168 12.94 13.26 3.82
C TRP A 168 14.40 13.69 3.69
N LYS A 169 14.82 14.67 4.51
CA LYS A 169 16.19 15.20 4.51
C LYS A 169 17.19 14.25 5.18
N GLU A 170 16.83 13.68 6.33
CA GLU A 170 17.69 12.77 7.09
C GLU A 170 18.11 11.57 6.23
N GLU A 171 17.16 10.98 5.52
CA GLU A 171 17.38 9.83 4.64
C GLU A 171 17.89 10.22 3.24
N SER A 172 18.11 11.52 2.99
CA SER A 172 18.63 12.05 1.73
C SER A 172 17.81 11.66 0.48
N TRP A 173 16.49 11.53 0.59
CA TRP A 173 15.61 11.11 -0.50
C TRP A 173 15.62 12.05 -1.71
N GLN A 174 16.11 13.29 -1.57
CA GLN A 174 16.32 14.21 -2.68
C GLN A 174 17.23 13.63 -3.78
N ILE A 175 18.08 12.65 -3.47
CA ILE A 175 18.95 11.99 -4.47
C ILE A 175 18.14 11.24 -5.54
N GLN A 176 16.89 10.88 -5.25
CA GLN A 176 15.98 10.21 -6.18
C GLN A 176 15.30 11.19 -7.15
N ILE A 177 15.51 12.50 -6.97
CA ILE A 177 14.88 13.55 -7.75
C ILE A 177 15.85 14.05 -8.84
N THR A 178 15.37 14.09 -10.07
CA THR A 178 16.10 14.62 -11.24
C THR A 178 15.50 15.93 -11.77
N ASP A 179 14.29 16.29 -11.35
CA ASP A 179 13.69 17.60 -11.59
C ASP A 179 14.56 18.68 -10.94
N ASP A 180 15.03 19.65 -11.71
CA ASP A 180 15.87 20.76 -11.24
C ASP A 180 15.07 22.07 -11.08
N LYS A 181 13.77 22.05 -11.40
CA LYS A 181 12.87 23.22 -11.40
C LYS A 181 11.95 23.27 -10.18
N TYR A 182 12.30 22.59 -9.10
CA TYR A 182 11.52 22.61 -7.86
C TYR A 182 11.87 23.80 -6.96
N VAL A 183 10.98 24.11 -6.04
CA VAL A 183 11.13 25.23 -5.10
C VAL A 183 11.65 24.73 -3.77
N GLY A 184 12.67 25.41 -3.24
CA GLY A 184 13.37 25.06 -2.00
C GLY A 184 14.56 24.13 -2.25
N GLU A 185 15.32 23.85 -1.20
CA GLU A 185 16.59 23.09 -1.30
C GLU A 185 16.39 21.57 -1.14
N SER A 186 15.21 21.12 -0.70
CA SER A 186 15.00 19.71 -0.35
C SER A 186 14.50 18.83 -1.47
N GLY A 187 13.99 19.36 -2.59
CA GLY A 187 13.37 18.53 -3.63
C GLY A 187 12.02 17.92 -3.26
N ILE A 188 11.50 18.12 -2.04
CA ILE A 188 10.21 17.54 -1.59
C ILE A 188 9.02 18.07 -2.41
N ASN A 189 9.16 19.30 -2.93
CA ASN A 189 8.22 19.92 -3.86
C ASN A 189 8.67 19.73 -5.32
N SER A 190 9.29 18.60 -5.63
CA SER A 190 9.48 18.16 -7.01
C SER A 190 8.19 17.60 -7.59
N ILE A 191 7.99 17.76 -8.89
CA ILE A 191 6.83 17.14 -9.55
C ILE A 191 6.95 15.61 -9.50
N GLN A 192 8.17 15.06 -9.40
CA GLN A 192 8.40 13.60 -9.27
C GLN A 192 7.93 13.05 -7.91
N ASN A 193 7.82 13.89 -6.89
CA ASN A 193 7.22 13.53 -5.60
C ASN A 193 5.71 13.83 -5.56
N LYS A 194 5.07 14.04 -6.72
CA LYS A 194 3.64 14.33 -6.80
C LYS A 194 2.93 13.53 -7.89
N ILE A 195 1.65 13.29 -7.68
CA ILE A 195 0.73 12.70 -8.66
C ILE A 195 -0.60 13.45 -8.67
N LEU A 196 -1.23 13.53 -9.84
CA LEU A 196 -2.55 14.11 -9.99
C LEU A 196 -3.63 13.07 -9.70
N LEU A 197 -4.48 13.35 -8.72
CA LEU A 197 -5.55 12.46 -8.28
C LEU A 197 -6.90 13.19 -8.27
N ARG A 198 -7.97 12.44 -8.49
CA ARG A 198 -9.33 12.93 -8.21
C ARG A 198 -9.47 13.18 -6.71
N SER A 199 -10.18 14.23 -6.30
CA SER A 199 -10.24 14.67 -4.89
C SER A 199 -10.67 13.57 -3.88
N ASP A 200 -11.53 12.64 -4.26
CA ASP A 200 -11.92 11.49 -3.43
C ASP A 200 -10.81 10.42 -3.38
N VAL A 201 -10.18 10.12 -4.51
CA VAL A 201 -9.04 9.20 -4.62
C VAL A 201 -7.85 9.72 -3.81
N HIS A 202 -7.59 11.03 -3.85
CA HIS A 202 -6.57 11.68 -3.03
C HIS A 202 -6.82 11.45 -1.53
N GLN A 203 -8.07 11.55 -1.06
CA GLN A 203 -8.41 11.26 0.33
C GLN A 203 -8.17 9.80 0.70
N LEU A 204 -8.43 8.85 -0.21
CA LEU A 204 -8.13 7.44 0.01
C LEU A 204 -6.61 7.20 0.08
N PHE A 205 -5.85 7.86 -0.79
CA PHE A 205 -4.39 7.79 -0.82
C PHE A 205 -3.76 8.37 0.46
N ASP A 206 -4.21 9.55 0.91
CA ASP A 206 -3.72 10.18 2.14
C ASP A 206 -4.05 9.37 3.41
N THR A 207 -5.12 8.58 3.38
CA THR A 207 -5.53 7.74 4.51
C THR A 207 -5.04 6.30 4.43
N TYR A 208 -4.11 5.99 3.52
CA TYR A 208 -3.59 4.64 3.27
C TYR A 208 -4.67 3.59 2.96
N ARG A 209 -5.85 4.04 2.50
CA ARG A 209 -6.91 3.15 1.99
C ARG A 209 -6.65 2.73 0.55
N LEU A 210 -5.69 3.38 -0.10
CA LEU A 210 -5.21 3.12 -1.45
C LEU A 210 -3.70 3.39 -1.51
N ALA A 211 -2.96 2.55 -2.22
CA ALA A 211 -1.55 2.73 -2.50
C ALA A 211 -1.23 2.29 -3.94
N ILE A 212 -0.05 2.63 -4.42
CA ILE A 212 0.45 2.25 -5.75
C ILE A 212 1.71 1.44 -5.55
N ASN A 213 1.78 0.26 -6.17
CA ASN A 213 3.04 -0.49 -6.28
C ASN A 213 3.82 0.06 -7.50
N PRO A 214 4.97 0.74 -7.31
CA PRO A 214 5.73 1.33 -8.41
C PRO A 214 6.50 0.30 -9.25
N ASP A 215 6.66 -0.93 -8.75
CA ASP A 215 7.53 -1.96 -9.36
C ASP A 215 6.81 -2.83 -10.39
N VAL A 216 5.50 -2.64 -10.57
CA VAL A 216 4.73 -3.35 -11.59
C VAL A 216 5.06 -2.76 -12.97
N SER A 217 6.00 -3.39 -13.65
CA SER A 217 6.60 -2.92 -14.92
C SER A 217 5.71 -3.07 -16.16
N ASN A 218 4.41 -3.37 -16.01
CA ASN A 218 3.48 -3.48 -17.15
C ASN A 218 2.23 -2.62 -16.93
N CYS A 219 2.23 -1.43 -17.55
CA CYS A 219 1.04 -0.68 -17.93
C CYS A 219 1.15 -0.33 -19.41
#